data_AF-A0A9E3IYL6-F1
#
_entry.id   AF-A0A9E3IYL6-F1
#
_cell.length_a   1.000
_cell.length_b   1.000
_cell.length_c   1.000
_cell.angle_alpha   90.00
_cell.angle_beta   90.00
_cell.angle_gamma   90.00
#
_symmetry.space_group_name_H-M   'P 1'
#
loop_
_entity.id
_entity.type
_entity.pdbx_description
1 polymer ?
#
loop_
_entity_poly.entity_id
_entity_poly.type
_entity_poly.pdbx_seq_one_letter_code
_entity_poly.pdbx_strand_id
1 'polypeptide(L)' 'MSAQPALQWEILDHAAAYPVRIGDLVSADAGGLPIYRVIGLSGRDVWLGEERERPTATVMPLDAFRWRGRRQAA' A
#
# COMPACT_ATOMS: atom_id res chain seq x y z
N MET A 1 11.32 -12.29 20.21
CA MET A 1 11.27 -11.52 18.95
C MET A 1 10.09 -12.02 18.15
N SER A 2 9.00 -11.27 18.10
CA SER A 2 7.88 -11.60 17.23
C SER A 2 8.36 -11.47 15.79
N ALA A 3 8.40 -12.57 15.03
CA ALA A 3 8.63 -12.50 13.60
C ALA A 3 7.46 -11.73 13.01
N GLN A 4 7.66 -10.46 12.66
CA GLN A 4 6.71 -9.79 11.78
C GLN A 4 6.67 -10.63 10.50
N PRO A 5 5.49 -11.10 10.05
CA PRO A 5 5.41 -11.83 8.80
C PRO A 5 6.07 -10.98 7.72
N ALA A 6 7.02 -11.58 6.99
CA ALA A 6 7.76 -10.88 5.95
C ALA A 6 6.77 -10.25 4.97
N LEU A 7 6.83 -8.93 4.83
CA LEU A 7 6.05 -8.23 3.83
C LEU A 7 6.65 -8.56 2.47
N GLN A 8 5.92 -9.29 1.65
CA GLN A 8 6.35 -9.56 0.28
C GLN A 8 5.86 -8.43 -0.61
N TRP A 9 6.79 -7.79 -1.31
CA TRP A 9 6.47 -6.76 -2.28
C TRP A 9 6.28 -7.39 -3.66
N GLU A 10 5.16 -7.06 -4.30
CA GLU A 10 4.85 -7.45 -5.68
C GLU A 10 4.60 -6.20 -6.52
N ILE A 11 4.90 -6.30 -7.82
CA ILE A 11 4.62 -5.21 -8.77
C ILE A 11 3.10 -5.00 -8.82
N LEU A 12 2.71 -3.74 -8.68
CA LEU A 12 1.31 -3.33 -8.77
C LEU A 12 0.84 -3.39 -10.24
N ASP A 13 -0.16 -4.22 -10.51
CA ASP A 13 -0.83 -4.26 -11.80
C ASP A 13 -1.93 -3.20 -11.87
N HIS A 14 -1.62 -2.06 -12.50
CA HIS A 14 -2.55 -0.95 -12.70
C HIS A 14 -3.69 -1.26 -13.69
N ALA A 15 -3.57 -2.34 -14.48
CA ALA A 15 -4.60 -2.74 -15.44
C ALA A 15 -5.65 -3.67 -14.81
N ALA A 16 -5.39 -4.21 -13.61
CA ALA A 16 -6.37 -5.02 -12.89
C ALA A 16 -7.65 -4.22 -12.57
N ALA A 17 -8.80 -4.89 -12.54
CA ALA A 17 -10.07 -4.25 -12.16
C ALA A 17 -10.03 -3.64 -10.74
N TYR A 18 -9.21 -4.24 -9.86
CA TYR A 18 -8.95 -3.77 -8.50
C TYR A 18 -7.46 -3.90 -8.19
N PRO A 19 -6.62 -2.92 -8.59
CA PRO A 19 -5.17 -2.99 -8.39
C PRO A 19 -4.77 -3.07 -6.91
N VAL A 20 -5.52 -2.36 -6.06
CA VAL A 20 -5.35 -2.30 -4.61
C VAL A 20 -6.69 -2.44 -3.89
N ARG A 21 -6.64 -2.81 -2.62
CA ARG A 21 -7.77 -2.89 -1.70
C ARG A 21 -7.49 -2.06 -0.44
N ILE A 22 -8.54 -1.65 0.25
CA ILE A 22 -8.42 -1.05 1.58
C ILE A 22 -7.72 -2.06 2.50
N GLY A 23 -6.71 -1.59 3.22
CA GLY A 23 -5.85 -2.38 4.10
C GLY A 23 -4.53 -2.81 3.46
N ASP A 24 -4.41 -2.78 2.12
CA ASP A 24 -3.15 -3.07 1.42
C ASP A 24 -2.08 -2.04 1.79
N LEU A 25 -0.83 -2.48 1.74
CA LEU A 25 0.33 -1.60 1.82
C LEU A 25 0.80 -1.25 0.41
N VAL A 26 1.18 0.01 0.18
CA VAL A 26 1.71 0.48 -1.10
C VAL A 26 2.97 1.29 -0.89
N SER A 27 3.87 1.26 -1.88
CA SER A 27 5.05 2.11 -1.92
C SER A 27 5.39 2.49 -3.36
N ALA A 28 6.00 3.67 -3.50
CA ALA A 28 6.57 4.11 -4.78
C ALA A 28 7.83 3.31 -5.13
N ASP A 29 8.54 2.78 -4.13
CA ASP A 29 9.83 2.11 -4.30
C ASP A 29 9.87 0.72 -3.64
N ALA A 30 10.67 -0.19 -4.20
CA ALA A 30 10.67 -1.60 -3.83
C ALA A 30 11.21 -1.82 -2.42
N GLY A 31 10.35 -2.06 -1.44
CA GLY A 31 10.78 -2.13 -0.03
C GLY A 31 11.29 -0.80 0.54
N GLY A 32 11.07 0.30 -0.16
CA GLY A 32 11.45 1.64 0.26
C GLY A 32 10.39 2.30 1.15
N LEU A 33 10.85 3.12 2.09
CA LEU A 33 10.02 4.14 2.74
C LEU A 33 9.79 5.30 1.77
N PRO A 34 8.64 6.00 1.83
CA PRO A 34 7.52 5.77 2.75
C PRO A 34 6.61 4.60 2.34
N ILE A 35 6.13 3.86 3.34
CA ILE A 35 5.12 2.80 3.17
C ILE A 35 3.79 3.36 3.65
N TYR A 36 2.77 3.27 2.80
CA TYR A 36 1.43 3.73 3.11
C TYR A 36 0.46 2.56 3.20
N ARG A 37 -0.51 2.67 4.11
CA ARG A 37 -1.68 1.81 4.15
C ARG A 37 -2.82 2.48 3.40
N VAL A 38 -3.43 1.76 2.46
CA VAL A 38 -4.65 2.21 1.80
C VAL A 38 -5.79 2.19 2.82
N ILE A 39 -6.37 3.36 3.10
CA ILE A 39 -7.49 3.53 4.03
C ILE A 39 -8.80 3.87 3.31
N GLY A 40 -8.74 4.22 2.02
CA GLY A 40 -9.90 4.53 1.20
C GLY A 40 -9.55 4.56 -0.29
N LEU A 41 -10.58 4.38 -1.13
CA LEU A 41 -10.45 4.35 -2.59
C LEU A 41 -11.55 5.24 -3.20
N SER A 42 -11.18 6.07 -4.17
CA SER A 42 -12.11 6.91 -4.92
C SER A 42 -11.67 6.99 -6.37
N GLY A 43 -12.20 6.10 -7.23
CA GLY A 43 -11.75 6.01 -8.62
C GLY A 43 -10.28 5.62 -8.72
N ARG A 44 -9.45 6.51 -9.29
CA ARG A 44 -7.99 6.32 -9.36
C ARG A 44 -7.24 6.97 -8.20
N ASP A 45 -7.92 7.66 -7.30
CA ASP A 45 -7.31 8.25 -6.12
C ASP A 45 -7.36 7.27 -4.95
N VAL A 46 -6.26 7.22 -4.20
CA VAL A 46 -6.12 6.42 -3.00
C VAL A 46 -5.91 7.32 -1.78
N TRP A 47 -6.64 7.01 -0.72
CA TRP A 47 -6.49 7.65 0.57
C TRP A 47 -5.53 6.80 1.40
N LEU A 48 -4.51 7.46 1.94
CA LEU A 48 -3.35 6.82 2.53
C LEU A 48 -3.20 7.22 3.99
N GLY A 49 -3.03 6.23 4.85
CA GLY A 49 -2.55 6.43 6.22
C GLY A 49 -1.11 5.96 6.34
N GLU A 50 -0.31 6.64 7.15
CA GLU A 50 1.02 6.15 7.50
C GLU A 50 0.91 4.91 8.40
N GLU A 51 1.82 3.95 8.23
CA GLU A 51 1.81 2.74 9.06
C GLU A 51 2.17 3.05 10.53
N ARG A 52 2.95 4.12 10.78
CA ARG A 52 3.57 4.40 12.09
C ARG A 52 3.02 5.61 12.83
N GLU A 53 2.25 6.48 12.19
CA GLU A 53 1.82 7.76 12.77
C GLU A 53 0.29 7.96 12.71
N ARG A 54 -0.24 8.93 13.49
CA ARG A 54 -1.67 9.26 13.47
C ARG A 54 -2.09 9.53 12.02
N PRO A 55 -3.28 9.08 11.57
CA PRO A 55 -3.64 9.11 10.17
C PRO A 55 -3.91 10.54 9.71
N THR A 56 -2.88 11.27 9.30
CA THR A 56 -3.04 12.33 8.31
C THR A 56 -3.31 11.64 6.98
N ALA A 57 -4.60 11.52 6.67
CA ALA A 57 -5.05 10.95 5.41
C ALA A 57 -4.52 11.79 4.25
N THR A 58 -3.55 11.25 3.51
CA THR A 58 -3.05 11.88 2.29
C THR A 58 -3.76 11.26 1.10
N VAL A 59 -4.20 12.08 0.15
CA VAL A 59 -4.79 11.60 -1.10
C VAL A 59 -3.75 11.69 -2.20
N MET A 60 -3.52 10.57 -2.90
CA MET A 60 -2.58 10.49 -4.02
C MET A 60 -3.19 9.68 -5.16
N PRO A 61 -2.78 9.93 -6.42
CA PRO A 61 -3.15 9.05 -7.52
C PRO A 61 -2.52 7.67 -7.34
N LEU A 62 -3.26 6.61 -7.66
CA LEU A 62 -2.78 5.23 -7.60
C LEU A 62 -1.49 5.02 -8.40
N ASP A 63 -1.34 5.73 -9.51
CA ASP A 63 -0.19 5.66 -10.42
C ASP A 63 1.11 6.20 -9.80
N ALA A 64 1.04 6.81 -8.61
CA ALA A 64 2.22 7.16 -7.82
C ALA A 64 2.90 5.95 -7.16
N PHE A 65 2.20 4.81 -7.08
CA PHE A 65 2.68 3.59 -6.44
C PHE A 65 3.05 2.54 -7.49
N ARG A 66 4.14 1.82 -7.26
CA ARG A 66 4.58 0.73 -8.15
C ARG A 66 4.54 -0.63 -7.48
N TRP A 67 4.43 -0.64 -6.15
CA TRP A 67 4.56 -1.83 -5.33
C TRP A 67 3.37 -1.97 -4.41
N ARG A 68 2.85 -3.20 -4.32
CA ARG A 68 1.87 -3.62 -3.33
C ARG A 68 2.54 -4.59 -2.36
N GLY A 69 2.34 -4.35 -1.07
CA GLY A 69 2.80 -5.22 0.00
C GLY A 69 1.74 -6.25 0.33
N ARG A 70 2.07 -7.53 0.18
CA ARG A 70 1.22 -8.66 0.56
C ARG A 70 1.73 -9.23 1.88
N ARG A 71 0.87 -9.28 2.88
CA ARG A 71 1.20 -9.94 4.15
C ARG A 71 1.14 -11.44 3.92
N GLN A 72 2.26 -12.13 4.11
CA GLN A 72 2.29 -13.59 4.06
C GLN A 72 1.49 -14.12 5.26
N ALA A 73 0.40 -14.82 5.00
CA ALA A 73 -0.27 -15.61 6.03
C ALA A 73 0.66 -16.77 6.38
N ALA A 74 0.95 -16.92 7.68
CA ALA A 74 1.70 -18.05 8.22
C ALA A 74 0.87 -19.34 8.12
#